data_AF-A0A8C2LFM0-F1
#
_entry.id   AF-A0A8C2LFM0-F1
#
_cell.length_a   1.000
_cell.length_b   1.000
_cell.length_c   1.000
_cell.angle_alpha   90.00
_cell.angle_beta   90.00
_cell.angle_gamma   90.00
#
_symmetry.space_group_name_H-M   'P 1'
#
loop_
_entity.id
_entity.type
_entity.pdbx_description
1 polymer ?
#
loop_
_entity_poly.entity_id
_entity_poly.type
_entity_poly.pdbx_seq_one_letter_code
_entity_poly.pdbx_strand_id
1 'polypeptide(L)'
;MVEVEETLKRLQSQKAVQGIIVVNTEGIPIKSTIDNPTTTQYANLMHNFILKARSTVREIHPQNDLNFLQIHKDYFLIVIQNPTV
;
A
#
# COMPACT_ATOMS: atom_id res chain seq x y z
N MET A 1 -16.73 1.67 1.80
CA MET A 1 -16.38 1.33 3.20
C MET A 1 -16.44 -0.17 3.45
N VAL A 2 -17.58 -0.84 3.22
CA VAL A 2 -17.75 -2.30 3.47
C VAL A 2 -16.74 -3.17 2.71
N GLU A 3 -16.51 -2.90 1.43
CA GLU A 3 -15.56 -3.64 0.58
C GLU A 3 -14.10 -3.59 1.08
N VAL A 4 -13.69 -2.44 1.64
CA VAL A 4 -12.34 -2.25 2.19
C VAL A 4 -12.18 -3.10 3.45
N GLU A 5 -13.18 -3.13 4.33
CA GLU A 5 -13.13 -3.93 5.54
C GLU A 5 -13.14 -5.44 5.27
N GLU A 6 -13.92 -5.89 4.28
CA GLU A 6 -13.90 -7.29 3.84
C GLU A 6 -12.55 -7.69 3.25
N THR A 7 -11.96 -6.82 2.43
CA THR A 7 -10.63 -7.05 1.86
C THR A 7 -9.57 -7.12 2.95
N LEU A 8 -9.63 -6.24 3.95
CA LEU A 8 -8.73 -6.27 5.10
C LEU A 8 -8.89 -7.56 5.91
N LYS A 9 -10.13 -7.99 6.20
CA LYS A 9 -10.37 -9.27 6.89
C LYS A 9 -9.82 -10.46 6.10
N ARG A 10 -9.99 -10.47 4.78
CA ARG A 10 -9.44 -11.52 3.90
C ARG A 10 -7.92 -11.55 3.93
N LEU A 11 -7.26 -10.39 3.91
CA LEU A 11 -5.80 -10.29 4.03
C LEU A 11 -5.30 -10.74 5.41
N GLN A 12 -5.96 -10.31 6.49
CA GLN A 12 -5.63 -10.75 7.86
C GLN A 12 -5.79 -12.26 8.06
N SER A 13 -6.70 -12.89 7.31
CA SER A 13 -6.95 -14.33 7.42
C SER A 13 -5.83 -15.19 6.78
N GLN A 14 -4.91 -14.58 6.03
CA GLN A 14 -3.79 -15.28 5.42
C GLN A 14 -2.65 -15.47 6.43
N LYS A 15 -2.23 -16.72 6.66
CA LYS A 15 -1.15 -17.06 7.62
C LYS A 15 0.19 -16.38 7.33
N ALA A 16 0.44 -15.97 6.09
CA ALA A 16 1.68 -15.30 5.67
C ALA A 16 1.67 -13.78 5.91
N VAL A 17 0.53 -13.19 6.28
CA VAL A 17 0.42 -11.74 6.49
C VAL A 17 0.84 -11.39 7.91
N GLN A 18 1.98 -10.73 8.03
CA GLN A 18 2.54 -10.30 9.32
C GLN A 18 1.97 -8.95 9.79
N GLY A 19 1.53 -8.12 8.85
CA GLY A 19 0.93 -6.84 9.18
C GLY A 19 0.31 -6.15 7.98
N ILE A 20 -0.64 -5.27 8.27
CA ILE A 20 -1.36 -4.49 7.26
C ILE A 20 -1.32 -3.04 7.71
N ILE A 21 -0.97 -2.16 6.77
CA ILE A 21 -1.00 -0.71 6.94
C ILE A 21 -1.87 -0.15 5.82
N VAL A 22 -2.90 0.60 6.18
CA VAL A 22 -3.76 1.35 5.28
C VAL A 22 -3.38 2.82 5.41
N VAL A 23 -2.99 3.44 4.31
CA VAL A 23 -2.63 4.86 4.23
C VAL A 23 -3.58 5.61 3.30
N ASN A 24 -3.80 6.88 3.58
CA ASN A 24 -4.49 7.77 2.64
C ASN A 24 -3.53 8.23 1.51
N THR A 25 -4.05 9.04 0.59
CA THR A 25 -3.26 9.61 -0.54
C THR A 25 -2.16 10.57 -0.11
N GLU A 26 -2.19 11.06 1.13
CA GLU A 26 -1.20 11.97 1.72
C GLU A 26 -0.12 11.22 2.51
N GLY A 27 -0.20 9.88 2.58
CA GLY A 27 0.73 9.06 3.37
C GLY A 27 0.41 9.01 4.86
N ILE A 28 -0.78 9.44 5.28
CA ILE A 28 -1.24 9.38 6.66
C ILE A 28 -1.85 7.98 6.92
N PRO A 29 -1.37 7.23 7.94
CA PRO A 29 -1.97 5.95 8.32
C PRO A 29 -3.40 6.11 8.82
N ILE A 30 -4.34 5.36 8.23
CA ILE A 30 -5.74 5.28 8.65
C ILE A 30 -5.93 4.09 9.61
N LYS A 31 -5.31 2.95 9.29
CA LYS A 31 -5.44 1.71 10.06
C LYS A 31 -4.15 0.89 9.95
N SER A 32 -3.72 0.32 11.07
CA SER A 32 -2.55 -0.55 11.11
C SER A 32 -2.75 -1.69 12.09
N THR A 33 -2.13 -2.83 11.80
CA THR A 33 -2.00 -3.96 12.74
C THR A 33 -0.61 -4.01 13.39
N ILE A 34 0.25 -3.04 13.07
CA ILE A 34 1.63 -2.90 13.59
C ILE A 34 1.67 -1.70 14.55
N ASP A 35 2.71 -1.59 15.37
CA ASP A 35 2.92 -0.45 16.27
C ASP A 35 2.96 0.91 15.53
N ASN A 36 2.50 1.96 16.20
CA ASN A 36 2.36 3.31 15.64
C ASN A 36 3.68 3.94 15.13
N PRO A 37 4.82 3.82 15.85
CA PRO A 37 6.09 4.35 15.36
C PRO A 37 6.50 3.74 14.03
N THR A 38 6.47 2.41 13.94
CA THR A 38 6.83 1.65 12.75
C THR A 38 5.86 1.94 11.60
N THR A 39 4.57 2.02 11.89
CA THR A 39 3.52 2.37 10.92
C THR A 39 3.78 3.72 10.27
N THR A 40 4.07 4.74 11.08
CA THR A 40 4.32 6.11 10.57
C THR A 40 5.58 6.15 9.70
N GLN A 41 6.63 5.45 10.10
CA GLN A 41 7.87 5.37 9.32
C GLN A 41 7.61 4.71 7.96
N TYR A 42 6.95 3.55 7.94
CA TYR A 42 6.64 2.85 6.69
C TYR A 42 5.71 3.67 5.79
N ALA A 43 4.69 4.31 6.35
CA ALA A 43 3.76 5.13 5.57
C ALA A 43 4.47 6.26 4.81
N ASN A 44 5.38 6.98 5.47
CA ASN A 44 6.16 8.05 4.86
C ASN A 44 7.14 7.52 3.79
N LEU A 45 7.89 6.45 4.09
CA LEU A 45 8.84 5.87 3.15
C LEU A 45 8.13 5.32 1.90
N MET A 46 7.03 4.60 2.11
CA MET A 46 6.24 4.01 1.04
C MET A 46 5.56 5.07 0.18
N HIS A 47 5.01 6.13 0.79
CA HIS A 47 4.41 7.23 0.05
C HIS A 47 5.42 7.85 -0.93
N ASN A 48 6.61 8.20 -0.45
CA ASN A 48 7.68 8.74 -1.30
C ASN A 48 8.12 7.78 -2.40
N PHE A 49 8.21 6.48 -2.09
CA PHE A 49 8.56 5.46 -3.08
C PHE A 49 7.50 5.36 -4.19
N ILE A 50 6.22 5.34 -3.82
CA ILE A 50 5.10 5.24 -4.76
C ILE A 50 5.03 6.44 -5.68
N LEU A 51 5.22 7.65 -5.15
CA LEU A 51 5.28 8.87 -5.95
C LEU A 51 6.35 8.77 -7.04
N LYS A 52 7.54 8.29 -6.66
CA LYS A 52 8.65 8.14 -7.60
C LYS A 52 8.41 7.02 -8.60
N ALA A 53 7.94 5.86 -8.15
CA ALA A 53 7.60 4.73 -9.02
C ALA A 53 6.54 5.12 -10.06
N ARG A 54 5.49 5.84 -9.65
CA ARG A 54 4.45 6.33 -10.55
C ARG A 54 5.01 7.32 -11.57
N SER A 55 5.91 8.23 -11.17
CA SER A 55 6.59 9.13 -12.10
C SER A 55 7.39 8.35 -13.14
N THR A 56 8.18 7.38 -12.70
CA THR A 56 9.00 6.55 -13.61
C THR A 56 8.14 5.72 -14.57
N VAL A 57 7.02 5.14 -14.11
CA VAL A 57 6.10 4.42 -15.01
C VAL A 57 5.50 5.35 -16.06
N ARG A 58 5.10 6.57 -15.68
CA ARG A 58 4.57 7.58 -16.60
C ARG A 58 5.61 8.09 -17.59
N GLU A 59 6.88 8.18 -17.18
CA GLU A 59 7.99 8.54 -18.08
C GLU A 59 8.23 7.47 -19.17
N ILE A 60 8.10 6.19 -18.83
CA ILE A 60 8.27 5.08 -19.80
C ILE A 60 7.01 4.93 -20.66
N HIS A 61 5.83 5.00 -20.05
CA HIS A 61 4.53 4.83 -20.70
C HIS A 61 3.50 5.84 -20.16
N PRO A 62 3.34 7.01 -20.82
CA PRO A 62 2.46 8.09 -20.35
C PRO A 62 0.98 7.72 -20.22
N GLN A 63 0.53 6.67 -20.90
CA GLN A 63 -0.86 6.19 -20.88
C GLN A 63 -1.13 5.16 -19.76
N ASN A 64 -0.09 4.67 -19.08
CA ASN A 64 -0.23 3.68 -18.02
C ASN A 64 -0.10 4.33 -16.65
N ASP A 65 -1.04 4.00 -15.76
CA ASP A 65 -0.96 4.36 -14.35
C ASP A 65 -0.57 3.16 -13.49
N LEU A 66 0.15 3.45 -12.40
CA LEU A 66 0.58 2.44 -11.44
C LEU A 66 -0.63 1.98 -10.60
N ASN A 67 -1.21 0.85 -11.00
CA ASN A 67 -2.38 0.27 -10.34
C ASN A 67 -2.03 -0.72 -9.22
N PHE A 68 -0.89 -1.40 -9.33
CA PHE A 68 -0.45 -2.39 -8.35
C PHE A 68 1.08 -2.42 -8.28
N LEU A 69 1.63 -2.52 -7.07
CA LEU A 69 3.07 -2.55 -6.82
C LEU A 69 3.38 -3.56 -5.74
N GLN A 70 3.95 -4.70 -6.12
CA GLN A 70 4.44 -5.72 -5.20
C GLN A 70 5.95 -5.70 -5.14
N ILE A 71 6.50 -5.48 -3.95
CA ILE A 71 7.94 -5.49 -3.69
C ILE A 71 8.27 -6.81 -2.99
N HIS A 72 8.97 -7.71 -3.68
CA HIS A 72 9.46 -8.93 -3.05
C HIS A 72 10.78 -8.65 -2.32
N LYS A 73 10.70 -8.49 -1.01
CA LYS A 73 11.78 -8.75 -0.06
C LYS A 73 11.27 -9.85 0.89
N ASP A 74 12.17 -10.49 1.64
CA ASP A 74 11.88 -11.64 2.52
C ASP A 74 10.57 -11.54 3.36
N TYR A 75 9.99 -10.35 3.60
CA TYR A 75 8.78 -10.15 4.43
C TYR A 75 7.77 -9.04 4.01
N PHE A 76 7.63 -8.64 2.73
CA PHE A 76 6.66 -7.55 2.41
C PHE A 76 5.76 -7.83 1.21
N LEU A 77 4.45 -7.65 1.41
CA LEU A 77 3.43 -7.52 0.36
C LEU A 77 2.75 -6.17 0.56
N ILE A 78 2.91 -5.27 -0.41
CA ILE A 78 2.23 -3.98 -0.43
C ILE A 78 1.17 -4.04 -1.52
N VAL A 79 -0.08 -3.71 -1.17
CA VAL A 79 -1.19 -3.63 -2.10
C VAL A 79 -1.65 -2.19 -2.13
N ILE A 80 -1.36 -1.51 -3.24
CA ILE A 80 -1.96 -0.21 -3.55
C ILE A 80 -3.09 -0.55 -4.50
N GLN A 81 -4.33 -0.33 -4.09
CA GLN A 81 -5.45 -0.24 -5.01
C GLN A 81 -5.87 1.22 -5.01
N ASN A 82 -5.88 1.83 -6.20
CA ASN A 82 -6.61 3.07 -6.42
C ASN A 82 -8.03 2.67 -6.83
N PRO A 83 -9.05 2.74 -5.96
CA PRO A 83 -10.42 2.45 -6.36
C PRO A 83 -10.92 3.66 -7.15
N THR A 84 -10.56 3.75 -8.42
CA THR A 84 -11.32 4.57 -9.37
C THR A 84 -12.51 3.74 -9.82
N VAL A 85 -13.59 3.86 -9.06
CA VAL A 85 -14.96 3.92 -9.57
C VAL A 85 -15.64 5.09 -8.89
#